data_AF-A0A848RWQ3-F1
#
_entry.id   AF-A0A848RWQ3-F1
#
_cell.length_a   1.000
_cell.length_b   1.000
_cell.length_c   1.000
_cell.angle_alpha   90.00
_cell.angle_beta   90.00
_cell.angle_gamma   90.00
#
_symmetry.space_group_name_H-M   'P 1'
#
loop_
_entity.id
_entity.type
_entity.pdbx_description
1 polymer ?
#
loop_
_entity_poly.entity_id
_entity_poly.type
_entity_poly.pdbx_seq_one_letter_code
_entity_poly.pdbx_strand_id
1 'polypeptide(L)'
;MSVSVVATRWGAAATFVVLAVAGALIGAASVRILFSGTALVLIPWALCCLAIGAAIRSRWLAVTSAAVFGFAVAAAFLVGGYSGGGPMVGALPVFAALALLSAVVAAAASLAAHAVASALRRRRLERR
;
A
#
# COMPACT_ATOMS: atom_id res chain seq x y z
N MET A 1 20.10 -27.13 -1.64
CA MET A 1 18.96 -26.47 -2.32
C MET A 1 17.99 -25.74 -1.37
N SER A 2 18.31 -25.58 -0.08
CA SER A 2 17.41 -25.04 0.95
C SER A 2 17.73 -23.60 1.40
N VAL A 3 18.91 -23.06 1.08
CA VAL A 3 19.37 -21.73 1.57
C VAL A 3 18.77 -20.57 0.77
N SER A 4 18.53 -20.76 -0.53
CA SER A 4 18.04 -19.70 -1.44
C SER A 4 16.56 -19.33 -1.21
N VAL A 5 15.75 -20.27 -0.70
CA VAL A 5 14.32 -20.06 -0.39
C VAL A 5 14.15 -19.30 0.92
N VAL A 6 15.06 -19.49 1.88
CA VAL A 6 15.02 -18.81 3.16
C VAL A 6 15.37 -17.33 2.98
N ALA A 7 16.46 -17.01 2.28
CA ALA A 7 16.88 -15.63 2.03
C ALA A 7 15.81 -14.78 1.29
N THR A 8 15.08 -15.40 0.35
CA THR A 8 13.98 -14.73 -0.37
C THR A 8 12.75 -14.49 0.50
N ARG A 9 12.46 -15.36 1.49
CA ARG A 9 11.37 -15.19 2.45
C ARG A 9 11.62 -14.05 3.44
N TRP A 10 12.85 -13.91 3.94
CA TRP A 10 13.22 -12.80 4.83
C TRP A 10 13.12 -11.44 4.11
N GLY A 11 13.53 -11.36 2.84
CA GLY A 11 13.39 -10.13 2.05
C GLY A 11 11.93 -9.72 1.82
N ALA A 12 11.04 -10.67 1.56
CA ALA A 12 9.61 -10.39 1.40
C ALA A 12 8.96 -9.95 2.72
N ALA A 13 9.24 -10.66 3.83
CA ALA A 13 8.73 -10.30 5.14
C ALA A 13 9.18 -8.90 5.58
N ALA A 14 10.47 -8.58 5.41
CA ALA A 14 11.00 -7.25 5.69
C ALA A 14 10.32 -6.18 4.83
N THR A 15 10.09 -6.46 3.54
CA THR A 15 9.35 -5.56 2.64
C THR A 15 7.94 -5.29 3.16
N PHE A 16 7.21 -6.33 3.59
CA PHE A 16 5.86 -6.15 4.14
C PHE A 16 5.87 -5.31 5.42
N VAL A 17 6.79 -5.58 6.34
CA VAL A 17 6.91 -4.80 7.58
C VAL A 17 7.23 -3.34 7.28
N VAL A 18 8.22 -3.08 6.43
CA VAL A 18 8.62 -1.72 6.06
C VAL A 18 7.46 -0.97 5.41
N LEU A 19 6.72 -1.60 4.50
CA LEU A 19 5.58 -0.97 3.84
C LEU A 19 4.37 -0.80 4.77
N ALA A 20 4.12 -1.73 5.67
CA ALA A 20 3.09 -1.57 6.69
C ALA A 20 3.41 -0.38 7.62
N VAL A 21 4.65 -0.29 8.08
CA VAL A 21 5.12 0.83 8.93
C VAL A 21 5.06 2.15 8.17
N ALA A 22 5.62 2.20 6.94
CA ALA A 22 5.57 3.39 6.10
C ALA A 22 4.13 3.83 5.83
N GLY A 23 3.24 2.87 5.55
CA GLY A 23 1.83 3.13 5.35
C GLY A 23 1.16 3.70 6.60
N ALA A 24 1.38 3.09 7.75
CA ALA A 24 0.84 3.57 9.01
C ALA A 24 1.32 5.00 9.34
N LEU A 25 2.60 5.29 9.13
CA LEU A 25 3.17 6.63 9.35
C LEU A 25 2.56 7.67 8.41
N ILE A 26 2.43 7.34 7.11
CA ILE A 26 1.80 8.23 6.12
C ILE A 26 0.32 8.46 6.48
N GLY A 27 -0.41 7.41 6.84
CA GLY A 27 -1.81 7.50 7.25
C GLY A 27 -1.98 8.39 8.48
N ALA A 28 -1.17 8.17 9.52
CA ALA A 28 -1.20 8.98 10.74
C ALA A 28 -0.80 10.44 10.48
N ALA A 29 0.23 10.68 9.66
CA ALA A 29 0.65 12.02 9.27
C ALA A 29 -0.43 12.74 8.45
N SER A 30 -1.14 11.99 7.59
CA SER A 30 -2.19 12.54 6.73
C SER A 30 -3.35 13.14 7.52
N VAL A 31 -3.66 12.59 8.71
CA VAL A 31 -4.68 13.17 9.61
C VAL A 31 -4.33 14.60 10.02
N ARG A 32 -3.04 14.92 10.20
CA ARG A 32 -2.59 16.22 10.73
C ARG A 32 -2.12 17.22 9.67
N ILE A 33 -1.59 16.73 8.56
CA ILE A 33 -0.87 17.56 7.57
C ILE A 33 -1.69 17.76 6.29
N LEU A 34 -2.47 16.77 5.87
CA LEU A 34 -3.15 16.77 4.57
C LEU A 34 -4.64 16.97 4.75
N PHE A 35 -5.10 18.21 4.56
CA PHE A 35 -6.50 18.62 4.31
C PHE A 35 -7.54 17.57 4.66
N SER A 36 -7.74 17.34 5.96
CA SER A 36 -8.72 16.42 6.52
C SER A 36 -10.13 16.86 6.07
N GLY A 37 -10.55 16.38 4.90
CA GLY A 37 -11.80 16.82 4.25
C GLY A 37 -11.75 16.96 2.73
N THR A 38 -10.57 16.90 2.09
CA THR A 38 -10.48 16.93 0.62
C THR A 38 -9.96 15.62 0.06
N ALA A 39 -10.48 15.21 -1.10
CA ALA A 39 -10.05 14.02 -1.82
C ALA A 39 -8.57 14.07 -2.27
N LEU A 40 -7.86 15.20 -2.04
CA LEU A 40 -6.45 15.37 -2.39
C LEU A 40 -5.51 14.47 -1.59
N VAL A 41 -5.92 14.04 -0.39
CA VAL A 41 -5.13 13.08 0.42
C VAL A 41 -4.92 11.74 -0.30
N LEU A 42 -5.80 11.39 -1.25
CA LEU A 42 -5.67 10.16 -2.04
C LEU A 42 -4.52 10.21 -3.05
N ILE A 43 -4.09 11.41 -3.48
CA ILE A 43 -3.03 11.57 -4.48
C ILE A 43 -1.70 10.97 -3.99
N PRO A 44 -1.13 11.37 -2.85
CA PRO A 44 0.13 10.80 -2.38
C PRO A 44 0.01 9.29 -2.11
N TRP A 45 -1.13 8.83 -1.61
CA TRP A 45 -1.36 7.41 -1.35
C TRP A 45 -1.36 6.59 -2.65
N ALA A 46 -2.06 7.08 -3.67
CA ALA A 46 -2.09 6.46 -4.99
C ALA A 46 -0.71 6.44 -5.64
N LEU A 47 0.06 7.54 -5.54
CA LEU A 47 1.42 7.61 -6.05
C LEU A 47 2.34 6.58 -5.39
N CYS A 48 2.24 6.39 -4.07
CA CYS A 48 2.99 5.34 -3.37
C CYS A 48 2.61 3.94 -3.88
N CYS A 49 1.32 3.66 -4.07
CA CYS A 49 0.86 2.37 -4.59
C CYS A 49 1.37 2.09 -6.00
N LEU A 50 1.34 3.10 -6.88
CA LEU A 50 1.88 3.01 -8.24
C LEU A 50 3.40 2.79 -8.21
N ALA A 51 4.13 3.50 -7.33
CA ALA A 51 5.57 3.35 -7.17
C ALA A 51 5.95 1.93 -6.72
N ILE A 52 5.22 1.36 -5.75
CA ILE A 52 5.40 -0.03 -5.30
C ILE A 52 5.22 -0.99 -6.49
N GLY A 53 4.16 -0.82 -7.27
CA GLY A 53 3.87 -1.66 -8.44
C GLY A 53 4.94 -1.60 -9.53
N ALA A 54 5.46 -0.40 -9.82
CA ALA A 54 6.50 -0.19 -10.82
C ALA A 54 7.89 -0.68 -10.36
N ALA A 55 8.19 -0.58 -9.07
CA ALA A 55 9.48 -0.95 -8.50
C ALA A 55 9.66 -2.47 -8.41
N ILE A 56 8.63 -3.20 -7.96
CA ILE A 56 8.73 -4.63 -7.69
C ILE A 56 8.64 -5.44 -8.99
N ARG A 57 9.54 -6.42 -9.16
CA ARG A 57 9.62 -7.28 -10.37
C ARG A 57 8.63 -8.44 -10.38
N SER A 58 8.27 -8.95 -9.21
CA SER A 58 7.30 -10.05 -9.08
C SER A 58 5.89 -9.48 -8.97
N ARG A 59 4.97 -9.90 -9.86
CA ARG A 59 3.57 -9.45 -9.87
C ARG A 59 2.89 -9.66 -8.51
N TRP A 60 3.11 -10.83 -7.90
CA TRP A 60 2.44 -11.23 -6.66
C TRP A 60 2.98 -10.44 -5.47
N LEU A 61 4.30 -10.24 -5.42
CA LEU A 61 4.92 -9.42 -4.40
C LEU A 61 4.50 -7.96 -4.53
N ALA A 62 4.37 -7.44 -5.75
CA ALA A 62 3.92 -6.06 -6.01
C ALA A 62 2.49 -5.81 -5.51
N VAL A 63 1.58 -6.73 -5.84
CA VAL A 63 0.16 -6.63 -5.45
C VAL A 63 0.00 -6.77 -3.93
N THR A 64 0.59 -7.80 -3.32
CA THR A 64 0.48 -8.04 -1.88
C THR A 64 1.14 -6.93 -1.06
N SER A 65 2.30 -6.42 -1.49
CA SER A 65 3.00 -5.31 -0.84
C SER A 65 2.18 -4.02 -0.87
N ALA A 66 1.56 -3.71 -2.02
CA ALA A 66 0.69 -2.54 -2.14
C ALA A 66 -0.60 -2.70 -1.34
N ALA A 67 -1.18 -3.91 -1.28
CA ALA A 67 -2.35 -4.19 -0.47
C ALA A 67 -2.07 -3.97 1.03
N VAL A 68 -0.94 -4.48 1.53
CA VAL A 68 -0.50 -4.28 2.93
C VAL A 68 -0.30 -2.80 3.22
N PHE A 69 0.38 -2.07 2.31
CA PHE A 69 0.56 -0.64 2.42
C PHE A 69 -0.78 0.10 2.47
N GLY A 70 -1.69 -0.14 1.52
CA GLY A 70 -2.99 0.52 1.43
C GLY A 70 -3.86 0.25 2.66
N PHE A 71 -3.89 -0.98 3.14
CA PHE A 71 -4.56 -1.34 4.39
C PHE A 71 -4.00 -0.54 5.57
N ALA A 72 -2.67 -0.52 5.74
CA ALA A 72 -2.03 0.14 6.87
C ALA A 72 -2.23 1.66 6.85
N VAL A 73 -2.14 2.31 5.68
CA VAL A 73 -2.43 3.73 5.50
C VAL A 73 -3.87 4.05 5.91
N ALA A 74 -4.84 3.33 5.34
CA ALA A 74 -6.25 3.60 5.58
C ALA A 74 -6.64 3.31 7.04
N ALA A 75 -6.15 2.21 7.61
CA ALA A 75 -6.39 1.88 9.01
C ALA A 75 -5.84 2.96 9.95
N ALA A 76 -4.58 3.38 9.76
CA ALA A 76 -3.97 4.42 10.60
C ALA A 76 -4.67 5.77 10.44
N PHE A 77 -5.10 6.12 9.22
CA PHE A 77 -5.85 7.34 8.96
C PHE A 77 -7.23 7.33 9.63
N LEU A 78 -7.99 6.24 9.50
CA LEU A 78 -9.33 6.11 10.09
C LEU A 78 -9.27 6.12 11.62
N VAL A 79 -8.30 5.40 12.19
CA VAL A 79 -8.07 5.38 13.64
C VAL A 79 -7.63 6.74 14.14
N GLY A 80 -6.66 7.37 13.48
CA GLY A 80 -6.14 8.68 13.89
C GLY A 80 -7.15 9.82 13.71
N GLY A 81 -8.04 9.72 12.71
CA GLY A 81 -9.09 10.70 12.43
C GLY A 81 -10.38 10.52 13.23
N TYR A 82 -10.48 9.49 14.08
CA TYR A 82 -11.66 9.26 14.88
C TYR A 82 -11.82 10.33 15.98
N SER A 83 -12.89 11.11 15.90
CA SER A 83 -13.15 12.25 16.80
C SER A 83 -14.01 11.93 18.03
N GLY A 84 -14.38 10.66 18.25
CA GLY A 84 -14.92 10.23 19.55
C GLY A 84 -16.44 10.34 19.75
N GLY A 85 -17.25 10.22 18.70
CA GLY A 85 -18.72 10.18 18.82
C GLY A 85 -19.29 8.97 19.61
N GLY A 86 -18.44 8.05 20.07
CA GLY A 86 -18.80 6.85 20.85
C GLY A 86 -17.58 5.98 21.18
N PRO A 87 -17.78 4.74 21.66
CA PRO A 87 -16.69 3.80 21.88
C PRO A 87 -16.02 3.38 20.55
N MET A 88 -14.71 3.59 20.44
CA MET A 88 -13.93 3.25 19.25
C MET A 88 -14.06 1.77 18.84
N VAL A 89 -14.21 0.87 19.82
CA VAL A 89 -14.36 -0.58 19.57
C VAL A 89 -15.55 -0.87 18.66
N GLY A 90 -16.64 -0.10 18.78
CA GLY A 90 -17.83 -0.26 17.92
C GLY A 90 -17.59 0.18 16.47
N ALA A 91 -16.61 1.07 16.23
CA ALA A 91 -16.26 1.55 14.90
C ALA A 91 -15.20 0.69 14.19
N LEU A 92 -14.47 -0.17 14.92
CA LEU A 92 -13.42 -1.02 14.37
C LEU A 92 -13.87 -1.90 13.18
N PRO A 93 -15.05 -2.55 13.20
CA PRO A 93 -15.49 -3.35 12.05
C PRO A 93 -15.64 -2.53 10.77
N VAL A 94 -16.17 -1.31 10.89
CA VAL A 94 -16.31 -0.38 9.76
C VAL A 94 -14.94 0.09 9.26
N PHE A 95 -14.03 0.40 10.18
CA PHE A 95 -12.65 0.77 9.82
C PHE A 95 -11.92 -0.35 9.10
N ALA A 96 -12.07 -1.59 9.59
CA ALA A 96 -11.49 -2.77 8.94
C ALA A 96 -12.05 -2.95 7.53
N ALA A 97 -13.37 -2.81 7.32
CA ALA A 97 -13.99 -2.90 6.00
C ALA A 97 -13.46 -1.83 5.02
N LEU A 98 -13.35 -0.58 5.48
CA LEU A 98 -12.81 0.52 4.67
C LEU A 98 -11.31 0.33 4.38
N ALA A 99 -10.53 -0.14 5.36
CA ALA A 99 -9.11 -0.45 5.15
C ALA A 99 -8.91 -1.60 4.16
N LEU A 100 -9.78 -2.63 4.19
CA LEU A 100 -9.77 -3.70 3.20
C LEU A 100 -10.12 -3.19 1.80
N LEU A 101 -11.11 -2.31 1.68
CA LEU A 101 -11.42 -1.65 0.41
C LEU A 101 -10.22 -0.89 -0.13
N SER A 102 -9.53 -0.13 0.73
CA SER A 102 -8.29 0.57 0.36
C SER A 102 -7.20 -0.41 -0.12
N ALA A 103 -7.04 -1.56 0.56
CA ALA A 103 -6.11 -2.60 0.15
C ALA A 103 -6.41 -3.14 -1.26
N VAL A 104 -7.68 -3.34 -1.60
CA VAL A 104 -8.12 -3.78 -2.93
C VAL A 104 -7.81 -2.74 -4.00
N VAL A 105 -8.08 -1.46 -3.73
CA VAL A 105 -7.77 -0.37 -4.66
C VAL A 105 -6.26 -0.23 -4.86
N ALA A 106 -5.47 -0.31 -3.78
CA ALA A 106 -4.02 -0.26 -3.83
C ALA A 106 -3.42 -1.44 -4.62
N ALA A 107 -3.97 -2.65 -4.43
CA ALA A 107 -3.63 -3.83 -5.19
C ALA A 107 -3.88 -3.63 -6.69
N ALA A 108 -5.05 -3.12 -7.07
CA ALA A 108 -5.40 -2.85 -8.47
C ALA A 108 -4.49 -1.79 -9.10
N ALA A 109 -4.23 -0.69 -8.40
CA ALA A 109 -3.32 0.37 -8.86
C ALA A 109 -1.89 -0.15 -9.06
N SER A 110 -1.38 -0.93 -8.09
CA SER A 110 -0.06 -1.55 -8.17
C SER A 110 0.04 -2.55 -9.33
N LEU A 111 -1.00 -3.34 -9.57
CA LEU A 111 -1.06 -4.26 -10.71
C LEU A 111 -0.99 -3.51 -12.05
N ALA A 112 -1.76 -2.43 -12.20
CA ALA A 112 -1.72 -1.60 -13.39
C ALA A 112 -0.34 -0.98 -13.62
N ALA A 113 0.26 -0.39 -12.59
CA ALA A 113 1.62 0.17 -12.66
C ALA A 113 2.67 -0.90 -13.02
N HIS A 114 2.55 -2.09 -12.44
CA HIS A 114 3.42 -3.21 -12.74
C HIS A 114 3.32 -3.64 -14.21
N ALA A 115 2.10 -3.76 -14.74
CA ALA A 115 1.86 -4.09 -16.14
C ALA A 115 2.51 -3.07 -17.08
N VAL A 116 2.29 -1.78 -16.83
CA VAL A 116 2.89 -0.69 -17.62
C VAL A 116 4.42 -0.72 -17.53
N ALA A 117 4.99 -0.83 -16.33
CA ALA A 117 6.44 -0.87 -16.13
C ALA A 117 7.08 -2.08 -16.81
N SER A 118 6.42 -3.24 -16.77
CA SER A 118 6.91 -4.46 -17.42
C SER A 118 6.88 -4.34 -18.95
N ALA A 119 5.83 -3.74 -19.53
CA ALA A 119 5.73 -3.48 -20.96
C ALA A 119 6.82 -2.52 -21.44
N LEU A 120 7.06 -1.42 -20.71
CA LEU A 120 8.11 -0.45 -21.02
C LEU A 120 9.52 -1.07 -20.99
N ARG A 121 9.76 -2.00 -20.07
CA ARG A 121 11.04 -2.71 -19.97
C ARG A 121 11.28 -3.64 -21.15
N ARG A 122 10.24 -4.33 -21.65
CA ARG A 122 10.34 -5.17 -22.85
C ARG A 122 10.72 -4.35 -24.09
N ARG A 123 10.02 -3.23 -24.32
CA ARG A 123 10.30 -2.30 -25.43
C ARG A 123 11.72 -1.72 -25.41
N ARG A 124 12.31 -1.52 -24.22
CA ARG A 124 13.69 -1.04 -24.10
C ARG A 124 14.73 -2.08 -24.50
N LEU A 125 14.43 -3.37 -24.35
CA LEU A 125 15.34 -4.45 -24.74
C LEU A 125 15.35 -4.67 -26.25
N GLU A 126 14.20 -4.49 -26.92
CA GLU A 126 14.07 -4.59 -28.38
C GLU A 126 14.77 -3.46 -29.15
N ARG A 127 15.11 -2.35 -28.47
CA ARG A 127 15.78 -1.18 -29.06
C ARG A 127 17.30 -1.19 -28.87
N ARG A 128 17.86 -2.19 -28.19
CA ARG A 128 19.29 -2.35 -27.95
C ARG A 128 19.82 -3.48 -28.82
#